data_AF-A0A0K9PAU3-F1
#
_entry.id   AF-A0A0K9PAU3-F1
#
_cell.length_a   1.000
_cell.length_b   1.000
_cell.length_c   1.000
_cell.angle_alpha   90.00
_cell.angle_beta   90.00
_cell.angle_gamma   90.00
#
_symmetry.space_group_name_H-M   'P 1'
#
loop_
_entity.id
_entity.type
_entity.pdbx_description
1 polymer ?
#
loop_
_entity_poly.entity_id
_entity_poly.type
_entity_poly.pdbx_seq_one_letter_code
_entity_poly.pdbx_strand_id
1 'polypeptide(L)'
;MSSERCEGGIDLQARLKSSFIQLQTESGILDRIVHKGKNQHRRCSYFKYLLKVRRDVRLLLACGLHDVLTNIFFIIDSKKPLQKFHMLERLKKKYTTGHNDHERILGIARLLSQ
;
A
#
# COMPACT_ATOMS: atom_id res chain seq x y z
N MET A 1 9.95 28.46 -18.80
CA MET A 1 8.62 27.93 -18.39
C MET A 1 8.64 26.39 -18.27
N SER A 2 9.56 25.81 -17.47
CA SER A 2 9.68 24.35 -17.31
C SER A 2 9.61 23.87 -15.85
N SER A 3 9.36 24.78 -14.89
CA SER A 3 9.48 24.51 -13.46
C SER A 3 8.17 24.08 -12.77
N GLU A 4 7.01 24.38 -13.34
CA GLU A 4 5.71 24.16 -12.66
C GLU A 4 5.20 22.72 -12.69
N ARG A 5 5.74 21.84 -13.55
CA ARG A 5 5.30 20.43 -13.62
C ARG A 5 5.89 19.52 -12.54
N CYS A 6 6.95 19.93 -11.86
CA CYS A 6 7.60 19.10 -10.84
C CYS A 6 6.98 19.26 -9.44
N GLU A 7 6.37 20.42 -9.13
CA GLU A 7 5.77 20.68 -7.81
C GLU A 7 4.56 19.79 -7.51
N GLY A 8 3.69 19.57 -8.51
CA GLY A 8 2.48 18.76 -8.33
C GLY A 8 2.74 17.27 -8.05
N GLY A 9 3.88 16.74 -8.49
CA GLY A 9 4.28 15.35 -8.22
C GLY A 9 4.77 15.13 -6.78
N ILE A 10 5.47 16.11 -6.23
CA ILE A 10 6.00 16.08 -4.86
C ILE A 10 4.86 16.23 -3.84
N ASP A 11 3.91 17.13 -4.09
CA ASP A 11 2.69 17.28 -3.27
C ASP A 11 1.91 15.95 -3.20
N LEU A 12 1.69 15.31 -4.35
CA LEU A 12 0.94 14.05 -4.40
C LEU A 12 1.65 12.93 -3.62
N GLN A 13 2.97 12.79 -3.76
CA GLN A 13 3.74 11.79 -3.02
C GLN A 13 3.64 12.01 -1.51
N ALA A 14 3.81 13.25 -1.05
CA ALA A 14 3.73 13.60 0.36
C ALA A 14 2.33 13.27 0.92
N ARG A 15 1.28 13.63 0.18
CA ARG A 15 -0.12 13.32 0.52
C ARG A 15 -0.41 11.82 0.55
N LEU A 16 0.16 11.05 -0.36
CA LEU A 16 -0.03 9.59 -0.38
C LEU A 16 0.68 8.94 0.81
N LYS A 17 1.90 9.40 1.15
CA LYS A 17 2.63 8.94 2.33
C LYS A 17 1.88 9.27 3.62
N SER A 18 1.37 10.50 3.77
CA SER A 18 0.59 10.89 4.94
C SER A 18 -0.70 10.08 5.06
N SER A 19 -1.42 9.87 3.95
CA SER A 19 -2.63 9.02 3.90
C SER A 19 -2.34 7.58 4.30
N PHE A 20 -1.19 7.02 3.90
CA PHE A 20 -0.79 5.67 4.26
C PHE A 20 -0.50 5.54 5.78
N ILE A 21 0.17 6.53 6.37
CA ILE A 21 0.44 6.57 7.82
C ILE A 21 -0.87 6.68 8.60
N GLN A 22 -1.79 7.54 8.14
CA GLN A 22 -3.13 7.65 8.71
C GLN A 22 -3.86 6.31 8.64
N LEU A 23 -3.86 5.66 7.47
CA LEU A 23 -4.49 4.35 7.29
C LEU A 23 -3.92 3.29 8.23
N GLN A 24 -2.60 3.27 8.46
CA GLN A 24 -1.98 2.34 9.41
C GLN A 24 -2.44 2.60 10.85
N THR A 25 -2.58 3.87 11.23
CA THR A 25 -3.07 4.28 12.54
C THR A 25 -4.53 3.88 12.73
N GLU A 26 -5.37 4.20 11.75
CA GLU A 26 -6.80 3.84 11.72
C GLU A 26 -7.01 2.32 11.72
N SER A 27 -6.16 1.55 11.04
CA SER A 27 -6.18 0.08 11.10
C SER A 27 -5.99 -0.43 12.53
N GLY A 28 -5.11 0.20 13.32
CA GLY A 28 -4.91 -0.15 14.73
C GLY A 28 -6.10 0.23 15.62
N ILE A 29 -6.82 1.31 15.28
CA ILE A 29 -8.07 1.69 15.94
C ILE A 29 -9.17 0.67 15.61
N LEU A 30 -9.32 0.33 14.33
CA LEU A 30 -10.27 -0.68 13.85
C LEU A 30 -10.04 -2.04 14.51
N ASP A 31 -8.78 -2.48 14.63
CA ASP A 31 -8.42 -3.72 15.33
C ASP A 31 -8.92 -3.71 16.79
N ARG A 32 -8.78 -2.58 17.49
CA ARG A 32 -9.27 -2.41 18.87
C ARG A 32 -10.80 -2.42 18.94
N ILE A 33 -11.49 -1.78 18.01
CA ILE A 33 -12.96 -1.79 17.92
C ILE A 33 -13.47 -3.23 17.69
N VAL A 34 -12.88 -3.94 16.72
CA VAL A 34 -13.24 -5.34 16.46
C VAL A 34 -12.97 -6.21 17.68
N HIS A 35 -11.82 -6.03 18.34
CA HIS A 35 -11.47 -6.82 19.50
C HIS A 35 -12.50 -6.64 20.63
N LYS A 36 -12.88 -5.40 20.95
CA LYS A 36 -13.90 -5.11 21.97
C LYS A 36 -15.30 -5.59 21.57
N GLY A 37 -15.68 -5.46 20.30
CA GLY A 37 -17.02 -5.78 19.81
C GLY A 37 -17.28 -7.26 19.49
N LYS A 38 -16.24 -8.11 19.45
CA LYS A 38 -16.31 -9.49 18.92
C LYS A 38 -17.34 -10.38 19.62
N ASN A 39 -17.51 -10.21 20.92
CA ASN A 39 -18.41 -11.06 21.71
C ASN A 39 -19.83 -10.50 21.80
N GLN A 40 -20.00 -9.18 21.76
CA GLN A 40 -21.30 -8.50 21.88
C GLN A 40 -22.04 -8.44 20.54
N HIS A 41 -21.32 -8.26 19.44
CA HIS A 41 -21.92 -7.98 18.13
C HIS A 41 -21.67 -9.07 17.09
N ARG A 42 -21.25 -10.28 17.51
CA ARG A 42 -20.86 -11.38 16.60
C ARG A 42 -21.88 -11.69 15.52
N ARG A 43 -23.18 -11.53 15.81
CA ARG A 43 -24.29 -11.85 14.89
C ARG A 43 -24.85 -10.62 14.16
N CYS A 44 -24.42 -9.40 14.51
CA CYS A 44 -24.92 -8.16 13.92
C CYS A 44 -24.37 -7.95 12.51
N SER A 45 -25.22 -7.52 11.58
CA SER A 45 -24.83 -7.26 10.19
C SER A 45 -23.75 -6.19 10.06
N TYR A 46 -23.84 -5.10 10.82
CA TYR A 46 -22.81 -4.04 10.82
C TYR A 46 -21.43 -4.59 11.21
N PHE A 47 -21.39 -5.52 12.18
CA PHE A 47 -20.12 -6.09 12.65
C PHE A 47 -19.50 -7.02 11.62
N LYS A 48 -20.31 -7.71 10.80
CA LYS A 48 -19.82 -8.47 9.64
C LYS A 48 -19.15 -7.56 8.61
N TYR A 49 -19.73 -6.40 8.32
CA TYR A 49 -19.10 -5.40 7.44
C TYR A 49 -17.80 -4.87 8.05
N LEU A 50 -17.78 -4.61 9.35
CA LEU A 50 -16.59 -4.13 10.05
C LEU A 50 -15.43 -5.16 10.00
N LEU A 51 -15.76 -6.46 10.06
CA LEU A 51 -14.80 -7.54 9.83
C LEU A 51 -14.31 -7.60 8.37
N LYS A 52 -15.19 -7.33 7.39
CA LYS A 52 -14.81 -7.24 5.97
C LYS A 52 -13.82 -6.09 5.75
N VAL A 53 -14.15 -4.89 6.22
CA VAL A 53 -13.26 -3.72 6.15
C VAL A 53 -11.91 -4.02 6.80
N ARG A 54 -11.90 -4.67 7.97
CA ARG A 54 -10.66 -5.09 8.62
C ARG A 54 -9.81 -6.03 7.76
N ARG A 55 -10.41 -7.04 7.12
CA ARG A 55 -9.71 -7.93 6.19
C ARG A 55 -9.08 -7.12 5.07
N ASP A 56 -9.85 -6.24 4.44
CA ASP A 56 -9.43 -5.49 3.25
C ASP A 56 -8.29 -4.52 3.57
N VAL A 57 -8.37 -3.82 4.70
CA VAL A 57 -7.28 -2.93 5.18
C VAL A 57 -6.00 -3.72 5.46
N ARG A 58 -6.09 -4.91 6.08
CA ARG A 58 -4.92 -5.76 6.34
C ARG A 58 -4.28 -6.25 5.05
N LEU A 59 -5.08 -6.64 4.06
CA LEU A 59 -4.59 -7.02 2.74
C LEU A 59 -3.88 -5.85 2.06
N LEU A 60 -4.46 -4.65 2.13
CA LEU A 60 -3.86 -3.46 1.54
C LEU A 60 -2.52 -3.10 2.19
N LEU A 61 -2.40 -3.22 3.52
CA LEU A 61 -1.15 -3.00 4.24
C LEU A 61 -0.10 -4.08 3.94
N ALA A 62 -0.51 -5.35 3.80
CA ALA A 62 0.38 -6.47 3.45
C ALA A 62 0.93 -6.41 2.02
N CYS A 63 0.34 -5.57 1.16
CA CYS A 63 0.75 -5.35 -0.22
C CYS A 63 2.18 -4.82 -0.36
N GLY A 64 2.73 -4.21 0.69
CA GLY A 64 3.98 -3.45 0.55
C GLY A 64 3.77 -2.23 -0.35
N LEU A 65 2.57 -1.63 -0.30
CA LEU A 65 2.19 -0.49 -1.13
C LEU A 65 3.19 0.66 -1.00
N HIS A 66 3.78 0.84 0.19
CA HIS A 66 4.82 1.82 0.45
C HIS A 66 6.05 1.65 -0.46
N ASP A 67 6.57 0.43 -0.61
CA ASP A 67 7.76 0.13 -1.41
C ASP A 67 7.47 0.27 -2.90
N VAL A 68 6.27 -0.18 -3.31
CA VAL A 68 5.77 -0.06 -4.68
C VAL A 68 5.65 1.40 -5.07
N LEU A 69 5.01 2.21 -4.23
CA LEU A 69 4.84 3.64 -4.46
C LEU A 69 6.19 4.35 -4.48
N THR A 70 7.10 4.02 -3.57
CA THR A 70 8.44 4.61 -3.54
C THR A 70 9.21 4.33 -4.84
N ASN A 71 9.14 3.10 -5.37
CA ASN A 71 9.73 2.75 -6.66
C ASN A 71 9.06 3.49 -7.84
N ILE A 72 7.72 3.57 -7.85
CA ILE A 72 6.98 4.28 -8.91
C ILE A 72 7.35 5.77 -8.90
N PHE A 73 7.34 6.41 -7.73
CA PHE A 73 7.71 7.81 -7.59
C PHE A 73 9.17 8.05 -7.98
N PHE A 74 10.09 7.14 -7.62
CA PHE A 74 11.48 7.21 -8.07
C PHE A 74 11.60 7.18 -9.60
N ILE A 75 10.82 6.33 -10.29
CA ILE A 75 10.81 6.27 -11.76
C ILE A 75 10.20 7.54 -12.36
N ILE A 76 9.12 8.07 -11.79
CA ILE A 76 8.42 9.27 -12.27
C ILE A 76 9.29 10.53 -12.11
N ASP A 77 9.94 10.66 -10.96
CA ASP A 77 10.76 11.83 -10.61
C ASP A 77 12.13 11.80 -11.32
N SER A 78 12.66 10.58 -11.57
CA SER A 78 13.88 10.38 -12.36
C SER A 78 13.61 10.54 -13.86
N LYS A 79 13.70 11.76 -14.38
CA LYS A 79 13.69 12.05 -15.83
C LYS A 79 14.85 11.42 -16.66
N LYS A 80 15.56 10.34 -16.23
CA LYS A 80 16.58 9.54 -16.99
C LYS A 80 17.31 8.49 -16.10
N PRO A 81 17.90 7.41 -16.66
CA PRO A 81 17.31 6.35 -17.49
C PRO A 81 17.42 4.96 -16.82
N LEU A 82 16.69 4.01 -17.40
CA LEU A 82 16.67 2.53 -17.23
C LEU A 82 17.92 1.81 -16.68
N GLN A 83 19.12 2.37 -16.79
CA GLN A 83 20.36 1.75 -16.31
C GLN A 83 20.45 1.64 -14.78
N LYS A 84 19.98 2.66 -14.03
CA LYS A 84 19.92 2.57 -12.56
C LYS A 84 18.82 1.60 -12.10
N PHE A 85 17.74 1.49 -12.87
CA PHE A 85 16.72 0.49 -12.65
C PHE A 85 17.28 -0.92 -12.79
N HIS A 86 18.04 -1.21 -13.86
CA HIS A 86 18.72 -2.51 -13.99
C HIS A 86 19.74 -2.78 -12.87
N MET A 87 20.39 -1.76 -12.32
CA MET A 87 21.29 -1.93 -11.16
C MET A 87 20.51 -2.28 -9.89
N LEU A 88 19.39 -1.60 -9.64
CA LEU A 88 18.46 -1.92 -8.55
C LEU A 88 17.77 -3.27 -8.74
N GLU A 89 17.44 -3.64 -9.96
CA GLU A 89 16.86 -4.93 -10.34
C GLU A 89 17.85 -6.08 -10.14
N ARG A 90 19.14 -5.86 -10.42
CA ARG A 90 20.24 -6.80 -10.11
C ARG A 90 20.51 -6.91 -8.61
N LEU A 91 20.35 -5.83 -7.85
CA LEU A 91 20.42 -5.87 -6.38
C LEU A 91 19.19 -6.57 -5.77
N LYS A 92 18.00 -6.32 -6.34
CA LYS A 92 16.74 -6.98 -5.96
C LYS A 92 16.82 -8.48 -6.21
N LYS A 93 17.36 -8.93 -7.34
CA LYS A 93 17.63 -10.36 -7.62
C LYS A 93 18.55 -11.04 -6.62
N LYS A 94 19.41 -10.30 -5.89
CA LYS A 94 20.26 -10.85 -4.82
C LYS A 94 19.57 -10.92 -3.45
N TYR A 95 18.47 -10.18 -3.24
CA TYR A 95 17.77 -10.08 -1.95
C TYR A 95 16.36 -10.67 -1.96
N THR A 96 15.73 -10.93 -3.12
CA THR A 96 14.37 -11.44 -3.17
C THR A 96 14.33 -12.97 -3.17
N THR A 97 14.16 -13.53 -1.99
CA THR A 97 13.39 -14.76 -1.81
C THR A 97 11.94 -14.51 -2.25
N GLY A 98 11.69 -14.61 -3.56
CA GLY A 98 10.58 -15.42 -4.05
C GLY A 98 9.37 -14.77 -4.71
N HIS A 99 8.98 -13.51 -4.48
CA HIS A 99 7.71 -12.99 -5.04
C HIS A 99 7.87 -11.62 -5.73
N ASN A 100 7.43 -11.53 -7.00
CA ASN A 100 7.40 -10.28 -7.75
C ASN A 100 6.35 -9.35 -7.14
N ASP A 101 6.70 -8.08 -6.85
CA ASP A 101 5.74 -7.12 -6.24
C ASP A 101 4.46 -6.98 -7.08
N HIS A 102 4.56 -7.10 -8.41
CA HIS A 102 3.41 -7.16 -9.30
C HIS A 102 2.47 -8.33 -9.02
N GLU A 103 3.00 -9.53 -8.77
CA GLU A 103 2.20 -10.71 -8.42
C GLU A 103 1.54 -10.54 -7.05
N ARG A 104 2.25 -9.92 -6.10
CA ARG A 104 1.70 -9.59 -4.77
C ARG A 104 0.54 -8.60 -4.87
N ILE A 105 0.73 -7.50 -5.61
CA ILE A 105 -0.33 -6.50 -5.84
C ILE A 105 -1.52 -7.13 -6.56
N LEU A 106 -1.27 -7.92 -7.59
CA LEU A 106 -2.31 -8.61 -8.36
C LEU A 106 -3.09 -9.60 -7.49
N GLY A 107 -2.40 -10.38 -6.66
CA GLY A 107 -3.01 -11.29 -5.70
C GLY A 107 -3.92 -10.56 -4.72
N ILE A 108 -3.47 -9.42 -4.18
CA ILE A 108 -4.25 -8.62 -3.25
C ILE A 108 -5.45 -7.95 -3.94
N ALA A 109 -5.29 -7.42 -5.16
CA ALA A 109 -6.39 -6.87 -5.94
C ALA A 109 -7.50 -7.92 -6.18
N ARG A 110 -7.10 -9.17 -6.48
CA ARG A 110 -8.04 -10.29 -6.60
C ARG A 110 -8.74 -10.60 -5.27
N LEU A 111 -8.03 -10.56 -4.15
CA LEU A 111 -8.61 -10.81 -2.82
C LEU A 111 -9.55 -9.69 -2.36
N LEU A 112 -9.34 -8.45 -2.81
CA LEU A 112 -10.21 -7.30 -2.54
C LEU A 112 -11.47 -7.30 -3.41
N SER A 113 -11.43 -7.95 -4.58
CA SER A 113 -12.57 -8.07 -5.49
C SER A 113 -13.61 -9.14 -5.07
N GLN A 114 -13.40 -9.83 -3.94
CA GLN A 114 -14.28 -10.88 -3.40
C GLN A 114 -15.29 -10.32 -2.38
#